data_AF-A0A662Y9M8-F1
#
_entry.id   AF-A0A662Y9M8-F1
#
_cell.length_a   1.000
_cell.length_b   1.000
_cell.length_c   1.000
_cell.angle_alpha   90.00
_cell.angle_beta   90.00
_cell.angle_gamma   90.00
#
_symmetry.space_group_name_H-M   'P 1'
#
loop_
_entity.id
_entity.type
_entity.pdbx_description
1 polymer ?
#
loop_
_entity_poly.entity_id
_entity_poly.type
_entity_poly.pdbx_seq_one_letter_code
_entity_poly.pdbx_strand_id
1 'polypeptide(L)'
;MIRVAQLIREDQCGHCLRGKAAALEMVVAHVRRLTRAEKRESIFTALTILYVAEDAQPRRTRSTGERVRFHYYLPFVGRVCKSAFLSAYSVSAPTVARYRRLIREGRVLGECEPEL
;
A
#
# COMPACT_ATOMS: atom_id res chain seq x y z
N MET A 1 16.76 -7.19 4.64
CA MET A 1 16.06 -8.01 3.62
C MET A 1 14.73 -8.47 4.22
N ILE A 2 13.61 -8.25 3.52
CA ILE A 2 12.26 -8.58 4.00
C ILE A 2 12.11 -10.11 4.07
N ARG A 3 11.60 -10.63 5.19
CA ARG A 3 11.33 -12.06 5.38
C ARG A 3 9.85 -12.28 5.68
N VAL A 4 9.23 -13.28 5.07
CA VAL A 4 7.79 -13.57 5.26
C VAL A 4 7.47 -13.88 6.73
N ALA A 5 8.30 -14.68 7.40
CA ALA A 5 8.13 -14.97 8.82
C ALA A 5 8.18 -13.72 9.71
N GLN A 6 8.94 -12.69 9.31
CA GLN A 6 8.99 -11.42 10.02
C GLN A 6 7.71 -10.62 9.78
N LEU A 7 7.26 -10.51 8.52
CA LEU A 7 6.01 -9.82 8.18
C LEU A 7 4.80 -10.39 8.94
N ILE A 8 4.68 -11.72 9.02
CA ILE A 8 3.57 -12.37 9.73
C ILE A 8 3.65 -12.10 11.24
N ARG A 9 4.84 -12.13 11.83
CA ARG A 9 5.04 -11.89 13.27
C ARG A 9 4.77 -10.45 13.66
N GLU A 10 5.13 -9.51 12.79
CA GLU A 10 4.93 -8.07 12.96
C GLU A 10 3.55 -7.61 12.47
N ASP A 11 2.66 -8.53 12.08
CA ASP A 11 1.29 -8.21 11.68
C ASP A 11 0.51 -7.64 12.87
N GLN A 12 0.50 -6.32 12.98
CA GLN A 12 -0.19 -5.59 14.05
C GLN A 12 -1.70 -5.87 14.10
N CYS A 13 -2.30 -6.23 12.95
CA CYS A 13 -3.73 -6.54 12.90
C CYS A 13 -3.99 -8.00 13.34
N GLY A 14 -2.98 -8.87 13.33
CA GLY A 14 -3.02 -10.28 13.75
C GLY A 14 -3.79 -11.23 12.83
N HIS A 15 -4.46 -10.72 11.79
CA HIS A 15 -5.38 -11.48 10.95
C HIS A 15 -5.20 -11.29 9.44
N CYS A 16 -4.53 -10.23 8.98
CA CYS A 16 -4.52 -9.85 7.57
C CYS A 16 -3.45 -10.62 6.77
N LEU A 17 -2.41 -11.10 7.46
CA LEU A 17 -1.35 -11.94 6.89
C LEU A 17 -1.43 -13.42 7.29
N ARG A 18 -2.28 -13.75 8.28
CA ARG A 18 -2.43 -15.12 8.80
C ARG A 18 -2.86 -16.08 7.68
N GLY A 19 -2.16 -17.22 7.57
CA GLY A 19 -2.45 -18.26 6.58
C GLY A 19 -2.05 -17.92 5.14
N LYS A 20 -1.44 -16.76 4.89
CA LYS A 20 -1.09 -16.28 3.53
C LYS A 20 0.40 -16.39 3.20
N ALA A 21 1.12 -17.31 3.82
CA ALA A 21 2.58 -17.43 3.69
C ALA A 21 3.03 -17.59 2.22
N ALA A 22 2.40 -18.48 1.44
CA ALA A 22 2.75 -18.68 0.03
C ALA A 22 2.54 -17.41 -0.82
N ALA A 23 1.42 -16.70 -0.60
CA ALA A 23 1.16 -15.43 -1.28
C ALA A 23 2.17 -14.34 -0.88
N LEU A 24 2.57 -14.30 0.39
CA LEU A 24 3.60 -13.37 0.87
C LEU A 24 4.98 -13.68 0.29
N GLU A 25 5.34 -14.95 0.09
CA GLU A 25 6.59 -15.29 -0.60
C GLU A 25 6.59 -14.75 -2.03
N MET A 26 5.47 -14.87 -2.76
CA MET A 26 5.34 -14.26 -4.08
C MET A 26 5.50 -12.74 -4.04
N VAL A 27 4.90 -12.05 -3.06
CA VAL A 27 5.08 -10.60 -2.86
C VAL A 27 6.53 -10.25 -2.60
N VAL A 28 7.19 -10.92 -1.64
CA VAL A 28 8.58 -10.64 -1.28
C VAL A 28 9.51 -10.91 -2.46
N ALA A 29 9.31 -12.01 -3.17
CA ALA A 29 10.09 -12.34 -4.36
C ALA A 29 9.87 -11.34 -5.50
N HIS A 30 8.64 -10.85 -5.70
CA HIS A 30 8.33 -9.81 -6.68
C HIS A 30 8.98 -8.48 -6.30
N VAL A 31 8.72 -7.98 -5.09
CA VAL A 31 9.25 -6.69 -4.61
C VAL A 31 10.77 -6.65 -4.61
N ARG A 32 11.44 -7.77 -4.35
CA ARG A 32 12.91 -7.87 -4.38
C ARG A 32 13.52 -7.72 -5.78
N ARG A 33 12.75 -8.00 -6.84
CA ARG A 33 13.21 -7.86 -8.22
C ARG A 33 12.99 -6.46 -8.78
N LEU A 34 12.13 -5.67 -8.15
CA LEU A 34 11.84 -4.31 -8.59
C LEU A 34 12.99 -3.36 -8.27
N THR A 35 13.37 -2.55 -9.26
CA THR A 35 14.16 -1.35 -9.05
C THR A 35 13.39 -0.35 -8.17
N ARG A 36 14.08 0.70 -7.69
CA ARG A 36 13.44 1.75 -6.89
C ARG A 36 12.30 2.44 -7.65
N ALA A 37 12.46 2.65 -8.96
CA ALA A 37 11.44 3.28 -9.81
C ALA A 37 10.23 2.35 -9.99
N GLU A 38 10.44 1.10 -10.40
CA GLU A 38 9.33 0.15 -10.59
C GLU A 38 8.58 -0.13 -9.28
N LYS A 39 9.30 -0.18 -8.15
CA LYS A 39 8.69 -0.32 -6.83
C LYS A 39 7.81 0.86 -6.48
N ARG A 40 8.25 2.08 -6.81
CA ARG A 40 7.45 3.30 -6.66
C ARG A 40 6.19 3.23 -7.52
N GLU A 41 6.31 2.86 -8.79
CA GLU A 41 5.16 2.70 -9.70
C GLU A 41 4.19 1.60 -9.23
N SER A 42 4.70 0.48 -8.72
CA SER A 42 3.90 -0.61 -8.15
C SER A 42 3.09 -0.13 -6.94
N ILE A 43 3.72 0.60 -6.01
CA ILE A 43 3.04 1.17 -4.84
C ILE A 43 1.97 2.17 -5.29
N PHE A 44 2.29 3.06 -6.23
CA PHE A 44 1.37 4.08 -6.70
C PHE A 44 0.18 3.47 -7.42
N THR A 45 0.42 2.53 -8.33
CA THR A 45 -0.63 1.75 -9.01
C THR A 45 -1.54 1.06 -8.01
N ALA A 46 -0.96 0.38 -7.01
CA ALA A 46 -1.72 -0.24 -5.93
C ALA A 46 -2.60 0.81 -5.23
N LEU A 47 -2.06 1.97 -4.85
CA LEU A 47 -2.82 3.04 -4.21
C LEU A 47 -3.90 3.68 -5.12
N THR A 48 -3.66 3.78 -6.42
CA THR A 48 -4.62 4.35 -7.38
C THR A 48 -5.82 3.43 -7.58
N ILE A 49 -5.58 2.13 -7.73
CA ILE A 49 -6.66 1.12 -7.78
C ILE A 49 -7.56 1.25 -6.54
N LEU A 50 -6.97 1.55 -5.37
CA LEU A 50 -7.70 1.74 -4.12
C LEU A 50 -8.53 3.00 -4.12
N TYR A 51 -7.95 4.10 -4.57
CA TYR A 51 -8.68 5.35 -4.68
C TYR A 51 -9.91 5.20 -5.58
N VAL A 52 -9.75 4.57 -6.75
CA VAL A 52 -10.86 4.32 -7.69
C VAL A 52 -11.89 3.35 -7.10
N ALA A 53 -11.45 2.25 -6.47
CA ALA A 53 -12.36 1.26 -5.87
C ALA A 53 -13.10 1.80 -4.63
N GLU A 54 -12.51 2.74 -3.88
CA GLU A 54 -13.12 3.41 -2.73
C GLU A 54 -14.06 4.55 -3.16
N ASP A 55 -13.74 5.29 -4.23
CA ASP A 55 -14.64 6.29 -4.80
C ASP A 55 -15.95 5.65 -5.30
N ALA A 56 -15.88 4.38 -5.73
CA ALA A 56 -17.07 3.58 -6.06
C ALA A 56 -17.91 3.14 -4.83
N GLN A 57 -17.42 3.31 -3.59
CA GLN A 57 -18.17 2.97 -2.37
C GLN A 57 -18.89 4.21 -1.81
N PRO A 58 -20.13 4.07 -1.30
CA PRO A 58 -20.86 5.19 -0.74
C PRO A 58 -20.09 5.80 0.44
N ARG A 59 -19.78 7.10 0.34
CA ARG A 59 -19.09 7.85 1.39
C ARG A 59 -19.87 7.73 2.69
N ARG A 60 -19.26 7.11 3.71
CA ARG A 60 -19.86 6.99 5.04
C ARG A 60 -19.56 8.24 5.85
N THR A 61 -20.49 9.18 5.86
CA THR A 61 -20.43 10.36 6.72
C THR A 61 -20.79 9.95 8.15
N ARG A 62 -19.84 10.08 9.09
CA ARG A 62 -20.17 10.10 10.53
C ARG A 62 -20.15 11.55 11.00
N SER A 63 -20.84 11.81 12.11
CA SER A 63 -21.11 13.12 12.73
C SER A 63 -19.88 14.01 13.03
N THR A 64 -18.66 13.58 12.74
CA THR A 64 -17.40 14.34 12.92
C THR A 64 -16.57 14.48 11.64
N GLY A 65 -17.17 14.21 10.46
CA GLY A 65 -16.55 14.43 9.15
C GLY A 65 -16.33 13.16 8.33
N GLU A 66 -16.00 13.34 7.05
CA GLU A 66 -15.68 12.24 6.15
C GLU A 66 -14.31 11.64 6.50
N ARG A 67 -14.31 10.41 7.03
CA ARG A 67 -13.08 9.59 7.11
C ARG A 67 -13.16 8.46 6.11
N VAL A 68 -12.57 8.67 4.95
CA VAL A 68 -12.32 7.60 3.97
C VAL A 68 -11.30 6.64 4.57
N ARG A 69 -11.71 5.41 4.88
CA ARG A 69 -10.82 4.36 5.38
C ARG A 69 -10.04 3.78 4.20
N PHE A 70 -8.85 4.32 3.94
CA PHE A 70 -7.92 3.72 2.97
C PHE A 70 -7.64 2.26 3.33
N HIS A 71 -8.04 1.36 2.46
CA HIS A 71 -7.68 -0.05 2.44
C HIS A 71 -6.35 -0.17 1.72
N TYR A 72 -5.43 -0.98 2.23
CA TYR A 72 -4.15 -1.23 1.58
C TYR A 72 -4.21 -2.61 0.94
N TYR A 73 -3.61 -2.78 -0.24
CA TYR A 73 -3.61 -4.07 -0.93
C TYR A 73 -2.21 -4.44 -1.34
N LEU A 74 -1.86 -5.71 -1.12
CA LEU A 74 -0.64 -6.31 -1.65
C LEU A 74 -1.01 -7.21 -2.83
N PRO A 75 -0.22 -7.20 -3.92
CA PRO A 75 -0.35 -8.19 -5.00
C PRO A 75 -0.41 -9.61 -4.43
N PHE A 76 -1.19 -10.51 -5.03
CA PHE A 76 -1.34 -11.91 -4.60
C PHE A 76 -1.98 -12.17 -3.21
N VAL A 77 -2.09 -11.16 -2.34
CA VAL A 77 -2.57 -11.28 -0.95
C VAL A 77 -3.93 -10.61 -0.75
N GLY A 78 -4.18 -9.51 -1.46
CA GLY A 78 -5.39 -8.69 -1.31
C GLY A 78 -5.27 -7.68 -0.17
N ARG A 79 -6.39 -7.40 0.50
CA ARG A 79 -6.50 -6.36 1.52
C ARG A 79 -5.65 -6.67 2.76
N VAL A 80 -4.89 -5.69 3.21
CA VAL A 80 -4.03 -5.70 4.39
C VAL A 80 -4.14 -4.41 5.19
N CYS A 81 -3.58 -4.41 6.39
CA CYS A 81 -3.43 -3.20 7.19
C CYS A 81 -2.28 -2.32 6.67
N LYS A 82 -2.25 -1.05 7.10
CA LYS A 82 -1.21 -0.09 6.70
C LYS A 82 0.19 -0.59 7.05
N SER A 83 0.39 -1.09 8.26
CA SER A 83 1.71 -1.55 8.72
C SER A 83 2.25 -2.71 7.86
N ALA A 84 1.42 -3.71 7.58
CA ALA A 84 1.77 -4.81 6.69
C ALA A 84 2.17 -4.32 5.28
N PHE A 85 1.44 -3.35 4.73
CA PHE A 85 1.77 -2.74 3.44
C PHE A 85 3.12 -2.02 3.46
N LEU A 86 3.35 -1.17 4.47
CA LEU A 86 4.61 -0.44 4.64
C LEU A 86 5.79 -1.40 4.79
N SER A 87 5.65 -2.46 5.59
CA SER A 87 6.71 -3.45 5.82
C SER A 87 6.99 -4.27 4.57
N ALA A 88 5.96 -4.78 3.88
CA ALA A 88 6.11 -5.60 2.67
C ALA A 88 6.76 -4.84 1.51
N TYR A 89 6.49 -3.54 1.39
CA TYR A 89 7.18 -2.66 0.46
C TYR A 89 8.40 -1.95 1.07
N SER A 90 8.78 -2.17 2.33
CA SER A 90 9.83 -1.39 3.02
C SER A 90 9.78 0.11 2.68
N VAL A 91 8.60 0.71 2.80
CA VAL A 91 8.34 2.11 2.45
C VAL A 91 7.85 2.85 3.68
N SER A 92 8.22 4.13 3.81
CA SER A 92 7.85 4.94 4.95
C SER A 92 6.39 5.44 4.84
N ALA A 93 5.76 5.65 6.00
CA ALA A 93 4.41 6.21 6.06
C ALA A 93 4.29 7.60 5.38
N PRO A 94 5.27 8.53 5.53
CA PRO A 94 5.24 9.81 4.83
C PRO A 94 5.24 9.68 3.31
N THR A 95 6.04 8.77 2.74
CA THR A 95 6.08 8.53 1.28
C THR A 95 4.72 8.06 0.76
N VAL A 96 4.08 7.12 1.45
CA VAL A 96 2.73 6.65 1.11
C VAL A 96 1.68 7.76 1.30
N ALA A 97 1.85 8.65 2.27
CA ALA A 97 0.99 9.82 2.42
C ALA A 97 1.13 10.78 1.24
N ARG A 98 2.36 11.02 0.76
CA ARG A 98 2.64 11.84 -0.43
C ARG A 98 1.98 11.24 -1.68
N TYR A 99 2.15 9.96 -1.94
CA TYR A 99 1.54 9.30 -3.10
C TYR A 99 0.02 9.38 -3.09
N ARG A 100 -0.61 9.15 -1.93
CA ARG A 100 -2.07 9.33 -1.80
C ARG A 100 -2.52 10.76 -2.05
N ARG A 101 -1.74 11.76 -1.63
CA ARG A 101 -2.03 13.17 -1.92
C ARG A 101 -2.02 13.42 -3.43
N LEU A 102 -0.98 12.97 -4.14
CA LEU A 102 -0.89 13.09 -5.59
C LEU A 102 -2.09 12.45 -6.30
N ILE A 103 -2.47 11.23 -5.91
CA ILE A 103 -3.62 10.52 -6.48
C ILE A 103 -4.93 11.31 -6.29
N ARG A 104 -5.15 11.86 -5.09
CA ARG A 104 -6.34 12.71 -4.83
C ARG A 104 -6.34 14.00 -5.64
N GLU A 105 -5.16 14.55 -5.91
CA GLU A 105 -4.99 15.73 -6.75
C GLU A 105 -5.05 15.40 -8.25
N GLY A 106 -5.22 14.12 -8.63
CA GLY A 106 -5.27 13.68 -10.04
C GLY A 106 -3.92 13.74 -10.75
N ARG A 107 -2.81 13.70 -10.00
CA ARG A 107 -1.44 13.85 -10.51
C ARG A 107 -0.75 12.51 -10.62
N VAL A 108 0.19 12.35 -11.56
CA VAL A 108 1.02 11.14 -11.65
C VAL A 108 2.40 11.31 -11.01
N LEU A 109 3.09 10.19 -10.78
CA LEU A 109 4.46 10.22 -10.27
C LEU A 109 5.39 10.91 -11.27
N GLY A 110 6.27 11.79 -10.76
CA GLY A 110 7.26 12.49 -11.59
C GLY A 110 6.80 13.83 -12.17
N GLU A 111 5.52 14.20 -12.04
CA GLU A 111 5.01 15.50 -12.54
C GLU A 111 5.50 16.72 -11.76
N CYS A 112 6.14 16.55 -10.60
CA CYS A 112 6.96 17.57 -9.92
C CYS A 112 7.79 16.87 -8.83
N GLU A 113 9.09 16.67 -9.04
CA GLU A 113 10.07 16.77 -7.96
C GLU A 113 11.46 16.99 -8.58
N PRO A 114 12.11 18.16 -8.37
CA PRO A 114 13.53 18.30 -8.61
C PRO A 114 14.28 17.42 -7.60
N GLU A 115 15.33 16.77 -8.09
CA GLU A 115 16.19 15.87 -7.32
C GLU A 115 16.84 16.61 -6.15
N LEU A 116 16.60 16.13 -4.92
CA LEU A 116 17.35 16.48 -3.72
C LEU A 116 17.90 15.19 -3.10
#